data_AF-A0A3C0FIL0-F1
#
_entry.id   AF-A0A3C0FIL0-F1
#
_cell.length_a   1.000
_cell.length_b   1.000
_cell.length_c   1.000
_cell.angle_alpha   90.00
_cell.angle_beta   90.00
_cell.angle_gamma   90.00
#
_symmetry.space_group_name_H-M   'P 1'
#
loop_
_entity.id
_entity.type
_entity.pdbx_description
1 polymer ?
#
loop_
_entity_poly.entity_id
_entity_poly.type
_entity_poly.pdbx_seq_one_letter_code
_entity_poly.pdbx_strand_id
1 'polypeptide(L)'
;EVIEEAADYAKMHALGTLAGGVAHEINTPAQYIQNNLEFLSDSFADLVGAIDRKNPDEPARLNLDKPKIDFITEEVPMAIDESIQGLNRIAEIVRGIRKFAHPTTDAVEPISITEEIDTAVTLARNQVKHIADLDVVMQSDVTEVSGRRNHLSQALINLIVNASQAIRETGQRRGRIDLLVTSDEDNIYIRLRDNGAGVPENIRERIFDYFFTTKERGVGTGQGLPICRK
;
A
#
# COMPACT_ATOMS: atom_id res chain seq x y z
N GLU A 1 -18.88 -30.98 -10.19
CA GLU A 1 -20.27 -30.58 -9.89
C GLU A 1 -20.51 -30.30 -8.41
N VAL A 2 -20.89 -31.24 -7.52
CA VAL A 2 -21.35 -30.90 -6.15
C VAL A 2 -20.30 -30.16 -5.28
N ILE A 3 -19.00 -30.47 -5.44
CA ILE A 3 -17.91 -29.77 -4.72
C ILE A 3 -17.65 -28.37 -5.30
N GLU A 4 -17.93 -28.18 -6.59
CA GLU A 4 -17.72 -26.94 -7.34
C GLU A 4 -18.88 -25.96 -7.06
N GLU A 5 -20.12 -26.46 -7.03
CA GLU A 5 -21.31 -25.73 -6.57
C GLU A 5 -21.20 -25.31 -5.10
N ALA A 6 -20.68 -26.17 -4.22
CA ALA A 6 -20.47 -25.81 -2.82
C ALA A 6 -19.39 -24.72 -2.64
N ALA A 7 -18.34 -24.75 -3.47
CA ALA A 7 -17.31 -23.72 -3.48
C ALA A 7 -17.84 -22.37 -4.01
N ASP A 8 -18.69 -22.39 -5.03
CA ASP A 8 -19.33 -21.19 -5.57
C ASP A 8 -20.42 -20.63 -4.63
N TYR A 9 -21.15 -21.49 -3.93
CA TYR A 9 -22.12 -21.08 -2.90
C TYR A 9 -21.42 -20.46 -1.68
N ALA A 10 -20.32 -21.07 -1.21
CA ALA A 10 -19.48 -20.50 -0.16
C ALA A 10 -18.85 -19.16 -0.58
N LYS A 11 -18.44 -19.03 -1.86
CA LYS A 11 -17.99 -17.76 -2.46
C LYS A 11 -19.08 -16.71 -2.44
N MET A 12 -20.29 -17.01 -2.90
CA MET A 12 -21.41 -16.06 -2.91
C MET A 12 -21.85 -15.65 -1.49
N HIS A 13 -21.85 -16.59 -0.54
CA HIS A 13 -22.22 -16.32 0.85
C HIS A 13 -21.14 -15.49 1.56
N ALA A 14 -19.85 -15.76 1.29
CA ALA A 14 -18.74 -14.91 1.72
C ALA A 14 -18.83 -13.52 1.08
N LEU A 15 -19.15 -13.43 -0.22
CA LEU A 15 -19.35 -12.15 -0.93
C LEU A 15 -20.48 -11.33 -0.32
N GLY A 16 -21.62 -11.94 0.03
CA GLY A 16 -22.76 -11.26 0.63
C GLY A 16 -22.48 -10.71 2.04
N THR A 17 -21.71 -11.44 2.84
CA THR A 17 -21.33 -11.00 4.19
C THR A 17 -20.18 -9.97 4.14
N LEU A 18 -19.26 -10.09 3.17
CA LEU A 18 -18.14 -9.16 2.94
C LEU A 18 -18.59 -7.86 2.25
N ALA A 19 -19.63 -7.87 1.43
CA ALA A 19 -20.10 -6.70 0.68
C ALA A 19 -20.47 -5.53 1.60
N GLY A 20 -21.06 -5.79 2.77
CA GLY A 20 -21.36 -4.75 3.75
C GLY A 20 -20.12 -4.11 4.38
N GLY A 21 -19.12 -4.94 4.74
CA GLY A 21 -17.86 -4.47 5.32
C GLY A 21 -16.97 -3.75 4.31
N VAL A 22 -16.87 -4.30 3.10
CA VAL A 22 -16.14 -3.70 1.97
C VAL A 22 -16.77 -2.39 1.53
N ALA A 23 -18.10 -2.31 1.42
CA ALA A 23 -18.77 -1.07 1.08
C ALA A 23 -18.51 0.01 2.15
N HIS A 24 -18.53 -0.36 3.43
CA HIS A 24 -18.19 0.55 4.51
C HIS A 24 -16.71 1.01 4.44
N GLU A 25 -15.80 0.10 4.11
CA GLU A 25 -14.37 0.39 3.97
C GLU A 25 -13.99 1.17 2.69
N ILE A 26 -14.82 1.13 1.64
CA ILE A 26 -14.68 1.99 0.44
C ILE A 26 -15.34 3.35 0.68
N ASN A 27 -16.52 3.36 1.31
CA ASN A 27 -17.27 4.60 1.54
C ASN A 27 -16.53 5.54 2.48
N THR A 28 -15.83 5.00 3.49
CA THR A 28 -15.05 5.83 4.42
C THR A 28 -13.99 6.69 3.70
N PRO A 29 -13.08 6.11 2.88
CA PRO A 29 -12.16 6.89 2.06
C PRO A 29 -12.84 7.75 1.00
N ALA A 30 -13.89 7.24 0.33
CA ALA A 30 -14.61 8.05 -0.64
C ALA A 30 -15.18 9.33 -0.02
N GLN A 31 -15.71 9.26 1.20
CA GLN A 31 -16.32 10.39 1.89
C GLN A 31 -15.29 11.47 2.25
N TYR A 32 -14.15 11.11 2.85
CA TYR A 32 -13.15 12.13 3.18
C TYR A 32 -12.46 12.68 1.93
N ILE A 33 -12.27 11.88 0.87
CA ILE A 33 -11.79 12.38 -0.43
C ILE A 33 -12.78 13.42 -0.96
N GLN A 34 -14.07 13.13 -0.93
CA GLN A 34 -15.09 14.07 -1.39
C GLN A 34 -15.05 15.39 -0.61
N ASN A 35 -15.01 15.32 0.72
CA ASN A 35 -14.92 16.51 1.57
C ASN A 35 -13.65 17.32 1.28
N ASN A 36 -12.51 16.65 1.08
CA ASN A 36 -11.25 17.30 0.74
C ASN A 36 -11.31 17.96 -0.64
N LEU A 37 -11.92 17.32 -1.64
CA LEU A 37 -12.11 17.91 -2.97
C LEU A 37 -13.07 19.12 -2.95
N GLU A 38 -14.13 19.07 -2.15
CA GLU A 38 -15.03 20.22 -1.92
C GLU A 38 -14.25 21.38 -1.29
N PHE A 39 -13.48 21.12 -0.23
CA PHE A 39 -12.60 22.11 0.40
C PHE A 39 -11.57 22.72 -0.58
N LEU A 40 -10.94 21.89 -1.42
CA LEU A 40 -9.98 22.34 -2.42
C LEU A 40 -10.63 23.21 -3.49
N SER A 41 -11.85 22.84 -3.92
CA SER A 41 -12.63 23.61 -4.88
C SER A 41 -12.99 24.99 -4.31
N ASP A 42 -13.48 25.05 -3.08
CA ASP A 42 -13.84 26.30 -2.39
C ASP A 42 -12.61 27.18 -2.17
N SER A 43 -11.49 26.60 -1.71
CA SER A 43 -10.22 27.32 -1.52
C SER A 43 -9.68 27.88 -2.83
N PHE A 44 -9.81 27.13 -3.93
CA PHE A 44 -9.43 27.60 -5.25
C PHE A 44 -10.33 28.74 -5.74
N ALA A 45 -11.64 28.64 -5.53
CA ALA A 45 -12.58 29.71 -5.87
C ALA A 45 -12.30 31.00 -5.08
N ASP A 46 -12.02 30.89 -3.78
CA ASP A 46 -11.59 32.01 -2.92
C ASP A 46 -10.33 32.68 -3.48
N LEU A 47 -9.30 31.89 -3.82
CA LEU A 47 -8.07 32.40 -4.39
C LEU A 47 -8.31 33.13 -5.71
N VAL A 48 -9.05 32.51 -6.64
CA VAL A 48 -9.33 33.11 -7.96
C VAL A 48 -10.16 34.38 -7.82
N GLY A 49 -11.16 34.37 -6.94
CA GLY A 49 -12.02 35.54 -6.66
C GLY A 49 -11.27 36.71 -6.03
N ALA A 50 -10.20 36.42 -5.29
CA ALA A 50 -9.35 37.43 -4.68
C ALA A 50 -8.30 38.03 -5.62
N ILE A 51 -8.11 37.48 -6.83
CA ILE A 51 -7.19 38.06 -7.81
C ILE A 51 -7.82 39.30 -8.44
N ASP A 52 -7.33 40.49 -8.08
CA ASP A 52 -7.68 41.74 -8.74
C ASP A 52 -6.96 41.85 -10.09
N ARG A 53 -7.75 42.01 -11.17
CA ARG A 53 -7.30 42.14 -12.57
C ARG A 53 -7.88 43.38 -13.24
N LYS A 54 -8.36 44.37 -12.49
CA LYS A 54 -9.08 45.53 -13.03
C LYS A 54 -8.24 46.40 -13.97
N ASN A 55 -6.92 46.43 -13.79
CA ASN A 55 -6.02 47.23 -14.62
C ASN A 55 -5.14 46.31 -15.48
N PRO A 56 -5.32 46.28 -16.81
CA PRO A 56 -4.56 45.39 -17.71
C PRO A 56 -3.08 45.74 -17.82
N ASP A 57 -2.68 46.96 -17.44
CA ASP A 57 -1.29 47.42 -17.48
C ASP A 57 -0.52 47.15 -16.16
N GLU A 58 -1.19 46.60 -15.14
CA GLU A 58 -0.58 46.25 -13.85
C GLU A 58 -0.55 44.74 -13.59
N PRO A 59 0.45 44.22 -12.85
CA PRO A 59 0.43 42.85 -12.38
C PRO A 59 -0.80 42.58 -11.51
N ALA A 60 -1.42 41.42 -11.72
CA ALA A 60 -2.54 40.98 -10.90
C ALA A 60 -2.14 40.91 -9.42
N ARG A 61 -3.03 41.34 -8.53
CA ARG A 61 -2.78 41.36 -7.09
C ARG A 61 -3.72 40.41 -6.37
N LEU A 62 -3.19 39.61 -5.45
CA LEU A 62 -4.01 38.77 -4.58
C LEU A 62 -4.49 39.61 -3.39
N ASN A 63 -5.79 39.86 -3.31
CA ASN A 63 -6.43 40.61 -2.23
C ASN A 63 -7.03 39.64 -1.19
N LEU A 64 -6.14 38.97 -0.45
CA LEU A 64 -6.51 37.98 0.57
C LEU A 64 -5.74 38.30 1.87
N ASP A 65 -6.39 38.18 3.02
CA ASP A 65 -5.74 38.44 4.30
C ASP A 65 -4.72 37.35 4.65
N LYS A 66 -3.61 37.73 5.28
CA LYS A 66 -2.52 36.82 5.67
C LYS A 66 -2.99 35.54 6.38
N PRO A 67 -3.90 35.57 7.37
CA PRO A 67 -4.35 34.35 8.04
C PRO A 67 -5.03 33.34 7.11
N LYS A 68 -5.75 33.82 6.09
CA LYS A 68 -6.40 32.94 5.11
C LYS A 68 -5.37 32.33 4.16
N ILE A 69 -4.33 33.09 3.78
CA ILE A 69 -3.19 32.58 3.00
C ILE A 69 -2.45 31.50 3.79
N ASP A 70 -2.13 31.76 5.05
CA ASP A 70 -1.43 30.81 5.93
C ASP A 70 -2.24 29.51 6.06
N PHE A 71 -3.55 29.63 6.32
CA PHE A 71 -4.48 28.48 6.39
C PHE A 71 -4.52 27.66 5.09
N ILE A 72 -4.71 28.31 3.93
CA ILE A 72 -4.73 27.59 2.63
C ILE A 72 -3.37 26.91 2.38
N THR A 73 -2.26 27.57 2.71
CA THR A 73 -0.92 27.04 2.48
C THR A 73 -0.62 25.80 3.33
N GLU A 74 -1.18 25.71 4.53
CA GLU A 74 -1.04 24.55 5.42
C GLU A 74 -2.02 23.43 5.07
N GLU A 75 -3.30 23.76 4.87
CA GLU A 75 -4.37 22.76 4.75
C GLU A 75 -4.50 22.16 3.35
N VAL A 76 -4.25 22.92 2.28
CA VAL A 76 -4.38 22.40 0.89
C VAL A 76 -3.43 21.22 0.62
N PRO A 77 -2.13 21.31 0.97
CA PRO A 77 -1.23 20.17 0.80
C PRO A 77 -1.67 18.94 1.58
N MET A 78 -2.17 19.12 2.81
CA MET A 78 -2.68 18.02 3.64
C MET A 78 -3.90 17.36 3.01
N ALA A 79 -4.89 18.14 2.57
CA ALA A 79 -6.09 17.64 1.90
C ALA A 79 -5.78 16.87 0.61
N ILE A 80 -4.77 17.31 -0.16
CA ILE A 80 -4.30 16.61 -1.37
C ILE A 80 -3.66 15.27 -0.99
N ASP A 81 -2.75 15.26 -0.01
CA ASP A 81 -2.07 14.03 0.42
C ASP A 81 -3.06 13.00 0.97
N GLU A 82 -3.98 13.42 1.83
CA GLU A 82 -5.07 12.58 2.35
C GLU A 82 -5.95 12.02 1.23
N SER A 83 -6.28 12.83 0.21
CA SER A 83 -7.06 12.39 -0.94
C SER A 83 -6.34 11.31 -1.75
N ILE A 84 -5.03 11.48 -1.97
CA ILE A 84 -4.19 10.50 -2.66
C ILE A 84 -4.12 9.20 -1.86
N GLN A 85 -3.93 9.29 -0.54
CA GLN A 85 -3.92 8.12 0.35
C GLN A 85 -5.27 7.37 0.30
N GLY A 86 -6.39 8.09 0.32
CA GLY A 86 -7.72 7.49 0.20
C GLY A 86 -7.94 6.80 -1.14
N LEU A 87 -7.52 7.41 -2.25
CA LEU A 87 -7.63 6.82 -3.58
C LEU A 87 -6.80 5.53 -3.68
N ASN A 88 -5.57 5.53 -3.14
CA ASN A 88 -4.73 4.34 -3.07
C ASN A 88 -5.39 3.23 -2.27
N ARG A 89 -6.02 3.57 -1.13
CA ARG A 89 -6.74 2.60 -0.31
C ARG A 89 -7.93 1.99 -1.04
N ILE A 90 -8.73 2.79 -1.74
CA ILE A 90 -9.83 2.27 -2.58
C ILE A 90 -9.27 1.32 -3.66
N ALA A 91 -8.18 1.71 -4.33
CA ALA A 91 -7.55 0.89 -5.36
C ALA A 91 -7.00 -0.44 -4.80
N GLU A 92 -6.50 -0.46 -3.56
CA GLU A 92 -6.09 -1.68 -2.87
C GLU A 92 -7.27 -2.59 -2.54
N ILE A 93 -8.36 -2.04 -2.00
CA ILE A 93 -9.58 -2.80 -1.70
C ILE A 93 -10.13 -3.44 -2.99
N VAL A 94 -10.23 -2.66 -4.07
CA VAL A 94 -10.70 -3.14 -5.38
C VAL A 94 -9.77 -4.21 -5.96
N ARG A 95 -8.45 -4.06 -5.83
CA ARG A 95 -7.48 -5.10 -6.23
C ARG A 95 -7.65 -6.39 -5.43
N GLY A 96 -7.86 -6.29 -4.12
CA GLY A 96 -8.13 -7.45 -3.25
C GLY A 96 -9.40 -8.20 -3.68
N ILE A 97 -10.49 -7.47 -3.96
CA ILE A 97 -11.75 -8.05 -4.46
C ILE A 97 -11.54 -8.69 -5.83
N ARG A 98 -10.83 -8.01 -6.75
CA ARG A 98 -10.58 -8.53 -8.11
C ARG A 98 -9.74 -9.81 -8.08
N LYS A 99 -8.74 -9.91 -7.20
CA LYS A 99 -7.94 -11.13 -6.99
C LYS A 99 -8.79 -12.29 -6.46
N PHE A 100 -9.81 -12.00 -5.65
CA PHE A 100 -10.78 -13.00 -5.17
C PHE A 100 -11.79 -13.40 -6.25
N ALA A 101 -12.21 -12.46 -7.10
CA ALA A 101 -13.25 -12.64 -8.11
C ALA A 101 -12.74 -13.19 -9.47
N HIS A 102 -11.47 -12.98 -9.82
CA HIS A 102 -10.83 -13.46 -11.04
C HIS A 102 -9.37 -13.86 -10.75
N PRO A 103 -9.03 -15.16 -10.79
CA PRO A 103 -7.64 -15.56 -10.94
C PRO A 103 -7.23 -15.15 -12.36
N THR A 104 -6.54 -14.01 -12.51
CA THR A 104 -5.88 -13.66 -13.78
C THR A 104 -4.72 -14.63 -13.99
N THR A 105 -4.51 -15.08 -15.24
CA THR A 105 -3.59 -16.14 -15.70
C THR A 105 -2.58 -16.57 -14.63
N ASP A 106 -3.04 -17.45 -13.75
CA ASP A 106 -2.34 -17.94 -12.57
C ASP A 106 -1.42 -19.10 -12.98
N ALA A 107 -0.73 -18.86 -14.09
CA ALA A 107 0.08 -19.83 -14.78
C ALA A 107 1.38 -20.04 -14.01
N VAL A 108 1.76 -21.30 -13.89
CA VAL A 108 3.08 -21.66 -13.40
C VAL A 108 4.06 -21.41 -14.53
N GLU A 109 5.04 -20.56 -14.29
CA GLU A 109 6.08 -20.19 -15.25
C GLU A 109 7.46 -20.21 -14.57
N PRO A 110 8.56 -20.34 -15.33
CA PRO A 110 9.90 -20.09 -14.81
C PRO A 110 10.06 -18.63 -14.39
N ILE A 111 10.59 -18.42 -13.18
CA ILE A 111 10.81 -17.10 -12.59
C ILE A 111 12.29 -16.97 -12.23
N SER A 112 12.95 -15.96 -12.82
CA SER A 112 14.28 -15.53 -12.38
C SER A 112 14.18 -14.83 -11.02
N ILE A 113 14.81 -15.41 -10.00
CA ILE A 113 14.75 -14.90 -8.62
C ILE A 113 15.45 -13.55 -8.52
N THR A 114 16.59 -13.40 -9.18
CA THR A 114 17.37 -12.16 -9.20
C THR A 114 16.56 -11.03 -9.83
N GLU A 115 15.97 -11.25 -11.00
CA GLU A 115 15.15 -10.23 -11.68
C GLU A 115 13.93 -9.82 -10.85
N GLU A 116 13.29 -10.79 -10.20
CA GLU A 116 12.09 -10.52 -9.40
C GLU A 116 12.43 -9.73 -8.13
N ILE A 117 13.55 -10.04 -7.47
CA ILE A 117 14.03 -9.27 -6.32
C ILE A 117 14.40 -7.84 -6.74
N ASP A 118 15.14 -7.67 -7.83
CA ASP A 118 15.50 -6.34 -8.35
C ASP A 118 14.27 -5.50 -8.68
N THR A 119 13.25 -6.14 -9.27
CA THR A 119 11.96 -5.51 -9.57
C THR A 119 11.26 -5.08 -8.28
N ALA A 120 11.13 -5.97 -7.29
CA ALA A 120 10.49 -5.67 -6.02
C ALA A 120 11.21 -4.55 -5.25
N VAL A 121 12.55 -4.59 -5.19
CA VAL A 121 13.40 -3.55 -4.58
C VAL A 121 13.20 -2.20 -5.26
N THR A 122 13.16 -2.19 -6.60
CA THR A 122 12.94 -0.97 -7.39
C THR A 122 11.56 -0.37 -7.11
N LEU A 123 10.52 -1.20 -7.09
CA LEU A 123 9.15 -0.76 -6.82
C LEU A 123 8.97 -0.24 -5.40
N ALA A 124 9.61 -0.87 -4.40
CA ALA A 124 9.53 -0.45 -3.00
C ALA A 124 10.48 0.72 -2.64
N ARG A 125 11.38 1.12 -3.55
CA ARG A 125 12.45 2.10 -3.29
C ARG A 125 11.94 3.40 -2.71
N ASN A 126 10.84 3.94 -3.23
CA ASN A 126 10.31 5.23 -2.76
C ASN A 126 9.81 5.17 -1.32
N GLN A 127 9.29 4.02 -0.90
CA GLN A 127 8.81 3.79 0.45
C GLN A 127 9.99 3.57 1.41
N VAL A 128 11.08 2.93 0.95
CA VAL A 128 12.23 2.57 1.80
C VAL A 128 13.31 3.66 1.91
N LYS A 129 13.59 4.41 0.84
CA LYS A 129 14.80 5.27 0.70
C LYS A 129 15.05 6.31 1.79
N HIS A 130 13.99 6.75 2.49
CA HIS A 130 14.08 7.74 3.58
C HIS A 130 13.94 7.11 4.96
N ILE A 131 13.73 5.80 5.02
CA ILE A 131 13.45 5.07 6.25
C ILE A 131 14.59 4.11 6.59
N ALA A 132 15.11 3.35 5.63
CA ALA A 132 16.07 2.30 5.89
C ALA A 132 17.05 2.09 4.72
N ASP A 133 18.20 1.52 5.05
CA ASP A 133 19.08 0.90 4.07
C ASP A 133 18.58 -0.51 3.77
N LEU A 134 18.48 -0.86 2.48
CA LEU A 134 18.06 -2.18 2.02
C LEU A 134 19.24 -2.87 1.34
N ASP A 135 19.81 -3.85 2.04
CA ASP A 135 20.94 -4.64 1.56
C ASP A 135 20.44 -6.00 1.04
N VAL A 136 20.84 -6.36 -0.17
CA VAL A 136 20.46 -7.62 -0.83
C VAL A 136 21.70 -8.49 -0.97
N VAL A 137 21.63 -9.73 -0.47
CA VAL A 137 22.72 -10.71 -0.56
C VAL A 137 22.20 -11.99 -1.19
N MET A 138 22.76 -12.34 -2.35
CA MET A 138 22.47 -13.58 -3.07
C MET A 138 23.55 -14.62 -2.73
N GLN A 139 23.16 -15.70 -2.04
CA GLN A 139 24.00 -16.86 -1.69
C GLN A 139 23.34 -18.15 -2.18
N SER A 140 22.99 -18.18 -3.46
CA SER A 140 22.32 -19.29 -4.12
C SER A 140 22.79 -19.36 -5.56
N ASP A 141 23.09 -20.58 -6.02
CA ASP A 141 23.39 -20.85 -7.43
C ASP A 141 22.10 -21.11 -8.24
N VAL A 142 20.95 -21.25 -7.57
CA VAL A 142 19.64 -21.37 -8.20
C VAL A 142 19.21 -20.01 -8.77
N THR A 143 19.10 -19.94 -10.09
CA THR A 143 18.70 -18.72 -10.81
C THR A 143 17.20 -18.65 -11.06
N GLU A 144 16.56 -19.79 -11.28
CA GLU A 144 15.15 -19.87 -11.66
C GLU A 144 14.36 -20.85 -10.79
N VAL A 145 13.10 -20.48 -10.51
CA VAL A 145 12.13 -21.37 -9.87
C VAL A 145 10.83 -21.42 -10.66
N SER A 146 10.14 -22.55 -10.59
CA SER A 146 8.82 -22.71 -11.19
C SER A 146 7.75 -22.18 -10.24
N GLY A 147 6.98 -21.16 -10.64
CA GLY A 147 5.97 -20.58 -9.76
C GLY A 147 5.07 -19.57 -10.46
N ARG A 148 4.29 -18.83 -9.66
CA ARG A 148 3.43 -17.74 -10.14
C ARG A 148 4.12 -16.42 -9.88
N ARG A 149 4.68 -15.79 -10.92
CA ARG A 149 5.51 -14.57 -10.81
C ARG A 149 4.81 -13.47 -10.01
N ASN A 150 3.54 -13.22 -10.34
CA ASN A 150 2.72 -12.21 -9.66
C ASN A 150 2.56 -12.45 -8.15
N HIS A 151 2.56 -13.71 -7.70
CA HIS A 151 2.45 -14.03 -6.27
C HIS A 151 3.77 -13.75 -5.56
N LEU A 152 4.89 -14.17 -6.14
CA LEU A 152 6.22 -13.90 -5.60
C LEU A 152 6.48 -12.38 -5.53
N SER A 153 6.22 -11.67 -6.63
CA SER A 153 6.37 -10.20 -6.71
C SER A 153 5.61 -9.49 -5.59
N GLN A 154 4.33 -9.84 -5.43
CA GLN A 154 3.48 -9.23 -4.41
C GLN A 154 3.94 -9.56 -3.00
N ALA A 155 4.39 -10.79 -2.75
CA ALA A 155 4.89 -11.19 -1.44
C ALA A 155 6.15 -10.40 -1.08
N LEU A 156 7.11 -10.28 -2.00
CA LEU A 156 8.36 -9.52 -1.78
C LEU A 156 8.06 -8.04 -1.48
N ILE A 157 7.24 -7.38 -2.30
CA ILE A 157 6.88 -5.98 -2.10
C ILE A 157 6.18 -5.79 -0.74
N ASN A 158 5.24 -6.67 -0.40
CA ASN A 158 4.52 -6.59 0.88
C ASN A 158 5.46 -6.73 2.08
N LEU A 159 6.42 -7.66 2.02
CA LEU A 159 7.39 -7.86 3.09
C LEU A 159 8.34 -6.66 3.23
N ILE A 160 8.88 -6.13 2.12
CA ILE A 160 9.77 -4.96 2.13
C ILE A 160 9.05 -3.73 2.69
N VAL A 161 7.82 -3.47 2.22
CA VAL A 161 7.02 -2.34 2.70
C VAL A 161 6.68 -2.50 4.17
N ASN A 162 6.27 -3.70 4.61
CA ASN A 162 5.96 -3.97 6.01
C ASN A 162 7.18 -3.74 6.92
N ALA A 163 8.37 -4.20 6.51
CA ALA A 163 9.62 -3.94 7.22
C ALA A 163 9.92 -2.45 7.33
N SER A 164 9.76 -1.69 6.24
CA SER A 164 9.97 -0.25 6.25
C SER A 164 9.01 0.47 7.20
N GLN A 165 7.76 0.02 7.28
CA GLN A 165 6.76 0.59 8.19
C GLN A 165 7.09 0.25 9.65
N ALA A 166 7.47 -1.00 9.94
CA ALA A 166 7.89 -1.41 11.28
C ALA A 166 9.13 -0.65 11.78
N ILE A 167 10.05 -0.31 10.87
CA ILE A 167 11.21 0.57 11.15
C ILE A 167 10.75 1.98 11.47
N ARG A 168 9.84 2.55 10.66
CA ARG A 168 9.33 3.92 10.86
C ARG A 168 8.69 4.09 12.24
N GLU A 169 7.96 3.09 12.72
CA GLU A 169 7.29 3.09 14.03
C GLU A 169 8.27 3.22 15.21
N THR A 170 9.53 2.82 15.04
CA THR A 170 10.56 2.99 16.10
C THR A 170 11.02 4.44 16.27
N GLY A 171 10.72 5.33 15.31
CA GLY A 171 11.21 6.71 15.28
C GLY A 171 12.71 6.84 14.96
N GLN A 172 13.40 5.74 14.60
CA GLN A 172 14.81 5.79 14.26
C GLN A 172 15.06 6.55 12.95
N ARG A 173 16.16 7.31 12.90
CA ARG A 173 16.49 8.18 11.76
C ARG A 173 16.78 7.39 10.47
N ARG A 174 17.33 6.18 10.60
CA ARG A 174 17.63 5.28 9.48
C ARG A 174 17.73 3.85 10.01
N GLY A 175 16.87 2.96 9.54
CA GLY A 175 16.89 1.54 9.86
C GLY A 175 17.66 0.70 8.85
N ARG A 176 17.55 -0.62 8.97
CA ARG A 176 18.20 -1.61 8.12
C ARG A 176 17.21 -2.73 7.78
N ILE A 177 17.18 -3.08 6.50
CA ILE A 177 16.47 -4.25 5.97
C ILE A 177 17.52 -5.10 5.25
N ASP A 178 17.68 -6.34 5.66
CA ASP A 178 18.56 -7.31 5.02
C ASP A 178 17.71 -8.37 4.30
N LEU A 179 17.90 -8.50 2.98
CA LEU A 179 17.28 -9.54 2.16
C LEU A 179 18.35 -10.56 1.76
N LEU A 180 18.23 -11.77 2.30
CA LEU A 180 19.16 -12.87 2.06
C LEU A 180 18.47 -13.98 1.27
N VAL A 181 19.07 -14.35 0.13
CA VAL A 181 18.65 -15.51 -0.65
C VAL A 181 19.64 -16.64 -0.47
N THR A 182 19.14 -17.80 -0.07
CA THR A 182 19.91 -19.06 0.06
C THR A 182 19.13 -20.20 -0.57
N SER A 183 19.78 -21.30 -0.91
CA SER A 183 19.11 -22.51 -1.39
C SER A 183 19.64 -23.76 -0.69
N ASP A 184 18.83 -24.81 -0.64
CA ASP A 184 19.29 -26.19 -0.41
C ASP A 184 18.99 -27.05 -1.65
N GLU A 185 18.99 -28.38 -1.51
CA GLU A 185 18.77 -29.31 -2.63
C GLU A 185 17.37 -29.17 -3.25
N ASP A 186 16.37 -28.82 -2.44
CA ASP A 186 14.95 -28.89 -2.84
C ASP A 186 14.28 -27.51 -2.86
N ASN A 187 14.83 -26.51 -2.17
CA ASN A 187 14.15 -25.26 -1.89
C ASN A 187 15.04 -24.03 -2.08
N ILE A 188 14.40 -22.92 -2.44
CA ILE A 188 14.95 -21.59 -2.29
C ILE A 188 14.35 -20.90 -1.07
N TYR A 189 15.19 -20.18 -0.33
CA TYR A 189 14.82 -19.41 0.84
C TYR A 189 15.11 -17.94 0.58
N ILE A 190 14.07 -17.12 0.62
CA ILE A 190 14.18 -15.66 0.62
C ILE A 190 13.85 -15.17 2.03
N ARG A 191 14.87 -14.71 2.75
CA ARG A 191 14.73 -14.23 4.13
C ARG A 191 14.83 -12.72 4.15
N LEU A 192 13.82 -12.07 4.71
CA LEU A 192 13.81 -10.63 4.94
C LEU A 192 13.88 -10.38 6.44
N ARG A 193 14.89 -9.63 6.87
CA ARG A 193 15.09 -9.21 8.25
C ARG A 193 15.05 -7.70 8.34
N ASP A 194 14.30 -7.17 9.29
CA ASP A 194 14.33 -5.76 9.63
C ASP A 194 14.79 -5.54 11.09
N ASN A 195 15.16 -4.31 11.41
CA ASN A 195 15.43 -3.86 12.77
C ASN A 195 14.34 -2.90 13.29
N GLY A 196 13.08 -3.14 12.90
CA GLY A 196 11.93 -2.38 13.36
C GLY A 196 11.44 -2.80 14.76
N ALA A 197 10.22 -2.38 15.09
CA ALA A 197 9.61 -2.62 16.41
C ALA A 197 9.34 -4.11 16.72
N GLY A 198 9.41 -4.97 15.70
CA GLY A 198 9.10 -6.39 15.80
C GLY A 198 7.60 -6.68 15.99
N VAL A 199 7.26 -7.96 16.12
CA VAL A 199 5.88 -8.41 16.33
C VAL A 199 5.70 -8.89 17.78
N PRO A 200 4.85 -8.22 18.58
CA PRO A 200 4.49 -8.66 19.92
C PRO A 200 3.94 -10.09 19.96
N GLU A 201 4.31 -10.87 20.98
CA GLU A 201 3.97 -12.29 21.10
C GLU A 201 2.47 -12.56 20.98
N ASN A 202 1.66 -11.72 21.61
CA ASN A 202 0.20 -11.86 21.69
C ASN A 202 -0.54 -11.69 20.34
N ILE A 203 0.14 -11.23 19.29
CA ILE A 203 -0.47 -11.05 17.97
C ILE A 203 0.19 -11.87 16.86
N ARG A 204 1.26 -12.62 17.14
CA ARG A 204 2.05 -13.35 16.12
C ARG A 204 1.23 -14.32 15.30
N GLU A 205 0.27 -15.02 15.91
CA GLU A 205 -0.57 -15.98 15.20
C GLU A 205 -1.59 -15.28 14.29
N ARG A 206 -1.97 -14.05 14.65
CA ARG A 206 -3.02 -13.27 13.98
C ARG A 206 -2.51 -12.39 12.86
N ILE A 207 -1.20 -12.19 12.72
CA ILE A 207 -0.64 -11.33 11.65
C ILE A 207 -0.94 -11.85 10.24
N PHE A 208 -1.32 -13.12 10.12
CA PHE A 208 -1.74 -13.75 8.86
C PHE A 208 -3.25 -13.82 8.67
N ASP A 209 -4.04 -13.32 9.63
CA ASP A 209 -5.48 -13.22 9.49
C ASP A 209 -5.82 -12.10 8.50
N TYR A 210 -6.77 -12.37 7.60
CA TYR A 210 -7.23 -11.35 6.66
C TYR A 210 -7.79 -10.13 7.40
N PHE A 211 -7.39 -8.95 6.95
CA PHE A 211 -7.77 -7.63 7.50
C PHE A 211 -7.24 -7.35 8.92
N PHE A 212 -6.43 -8.24 9.49
CA PHE A 212 -5.76 -7.95 10.76
C PHE A 212 -4.60 -6.97 10.55
N THR A 213 -4.64 -5.85 11.27
CA THR A 213 -3.58 -4.84 11.25
C THR A 213 -3.45 -4.20 12.63
N THR A 214 -2.23 -3.94 13.07
CA THR A 214 -1.94 -3.12 14.26
C THR A 214 -1.81 -1.64 13.95
N LYS A 215 -1.80 -1.29 12.65
CA LYS A 215 -1.59 0.07 12.17
C LYS A 215 -2.88 0.87 12.24
N GLU A 216 -2.73 2.19 12.36
CA GLU A 216 -3.86 3.11 12.35
C GLU A 216 -4.71 2.99 11.07
N ARG A 217 -5.98 3.38 11.18
CA ARG A 217 -6.93 3.36 10.07
C ARG A 217 -6.39 4.25 8.94
N GLY A 218 -5.93 3.64 7.85
CA GLY A 218 -5.40 4.34 6.68
C GLY A 218 -4.05 3.83 6.23
N VAL A 219 -3.27 3.26 7.16
CA VAL A 219 -1.88 2.90 6.94
C VAL A 219 -1.70 1.40 6.70
N GLY A 220 -2.45 0.56 7.42
CA GLY A 220 -2.42 -0.90 7.25
C GLY A 220 -3.74 -1.43 6.73
N THR A 221 -3.69 -2.18 5.63
CA THR A 221 -4.86 -2.89 5.08
C THR A 221 -5.10 -4.26 5.71
N GLY A 222 -4.09 -4.80 6.41
CA GLY A 222 -4.14 -6.17 6.95
C GLY A 222 -4.24 -7.27 5.88
N GLN A 223 -3.95 -6.93 4.61
CA GLN A 223 -4.03 -7.88 3.49
C GLN A 223 -2.64 -8.37 3.04
N GLY A 224 -1.56 -7.67 3.42
CA GLY A 224 -0.22 -7.96 2.92
C GLY A 224 0.34 -9.33 3.32
N LEU A 225 0.32 -9.65 4.62
CA LEU A 225 0.86 -10.89 5.17
C LEU A 225 0.01 -12.14 4.86
N PRO A 226 -1.34 -12.09 4.89
CA PRO A 226 -2.16 -13.22 4.43
C PRO A 226 -1.86 -13.65 2.99
N ILE A 227 -1.52 -12.70 2.11
CA ILE A 227 -1.11 -12.99 0.72
C ILE A 227 0.25 -13.68 0.65
N CYS A 228 1.17 -13.40 1.58
CA CYS A 228 2.50 -14.01 1.59
C CYS A 228 2.49 -15.48 2.04
N ARG A 229 1.45 -15.91 2.76
CA ARG A 229 1.32 -17.29 3.28
C ARG A 229 0.68 -18.26 2.28
N LYS A 230 -0.02 -17.75 1.26
CA LYS A 230 -0.72 -18.53 0.23
C LYS A 230 0.17 -18.81 -0.97
#